data_AF-A0A0D9P563-F1
#
_entry.id   AF-A0A0D9P563-F1
#
_cell.length_a   1.000
_cell.length_b   1.000
_cell.length_c   1.000
_cell.angle_alpha   90.00
_cell.angle_beta   90.00
_cell.angle_gamma   90.00
#
_symmetry.space_group_name_H-M   'P 1'
#
loop_
_entity.id
_entity.type
_entity.pdbx_description
1 polymer ?
#
loop_
_entity_poly.entity_id
_entity_poly.type
_entity_poly.pdbx_seq_one_letter_code
_entity_poly.pdbx_strand_id
1 'polypeptide(L)'
;MAYPIQALTAAAVLREYTLTDWETYLSVDDSVRKQITIYKKGSESIYDPLLVPAHLLISSRAKNAGMAKKFADWLMSRAGQEVIEQFRKNGQQVYTRAPTI
;
A
#
# COMPACT_ATOMS: atom_id res chain seq x y z
N MET A 1 14.36 -1.43 -13.01
CA MET A 1 14.84 -0.88 -11.71
C MET A 1 13.73 -1.01 -10.69
N ALA A 2 13.94 -1.72 -9.58
CA ALA A 2 12.99 -1.79 -8.47
C ALA A 2 13.34 -0.68 -7.46
N TYR A 3 13.04 0.56 -7.84
CA TYR A 3 13.50 1.76 -7.16
C TYR A 3 13.19 1.81 -5.64
N PRO A 4 11.98 1.43 -5.15
CA PRO A 4 11.70 1.56 -3.72
C PRO A 4 12.43 0.51 -2.86
N ILE A 5 12.63 -0.72 -3.37
CA ILE A 5 13.36 -1.78 -2.65
C ILE A 5 14.85 -1.41 -2.51
N GLN A 6 15.45 -0.91 -3.59
CA GLN A 6 16.87 -0.50 -3.59
C GLN A 6 17.09 0.71 -2.68
N ALA A 7 16.17 1.69 -2.69
CA ALA A 7 16.25 2.85 -1.81
C ALA A 7 16.17 2.46 -0.34
N LEU A 8 15.23 1.59 0.05
CA LEU A 8 15.12 1.11 1.43
C LEU A 8 16.35 0.29 1.85
N THR A 9 16.89 -0.53 0.96
CA THR A 9 18.12 -1.29 1.20
C THR A 9 19.32 -0.36 1.41
N ALA A 10 19.47 0.67 0.58
CA ALA A 10 20.54 1.66 0.73
C ALA A 10 20.42 2.41 2.06
N ALA A 11 19.22 2.87 2.44
CA ALA A 11 19.00 3.54 3.72
C ALA A 11 19.35 2.65 4.91
N ALA A 12 19.03 1.35 4.86
CA ALA A 12 19.41 0.39 5.90
C ALA A 12 20.93 0.23 6.02
N VAL A 13 21.65 0.10 4.90
CA VAL A 13 23.11 -0.07 4.86
C VAL A 13 23.84 1.20 5.31
N LEU A 14 23.37 2.37 4.86
CA LEU A 14 23.94 3.67 5.16
C LEU A 14 23.51 4.21 6.53
N ARG A 15 22.57 3.55 7.20
CA ARG A 15 21.98 3.95 8.50
C ARG A 15 21.30 5.32 8.43
N GLU A 16 20.57 5.55 7.36
CA GLU A 16 19.84 6.79 7.11
C GLU A 16 18.36 6.66 7.52
N TYR A 17 17.73 7.81 7.74
CA TYR A 17 16.28 7.88 7.88
C TYR A 17 15.62 7.93 6.50
N THR A 18 14.54 7.19 6.33
CA THR A 18 13.72 7.23 5.12
C THR A 18 12.25 7.01 5.44
N LEU A 19 11.38 7.49 4.56
CA LEU A 19 9.95 7.20 4.57
C LEU A 19 9.67 6.20 3.44
N THR A 20 9.03 5.09 3.77
CA THR A 20 8.70 4.03 2.82
C THR A 20 7.32 3.48 3.11
N ASP A 21 6.63 2.97 2.08
CA ASP A 21 5.36 2.30 2.27
C ASP A 21 5.53 0.89 2.85
N TRP A 22 4.45 0.36 3.42
CA TRP A 22 4.49 -0.94 4.10
C TRP A 22 4.73 -2.11 3.15
N GLU A 23 4.28 -2.04 1.89
CA GLU A 23 4.52 -3.09 0.91
C GLU A 23 6.01 -3.19 0.57
N THR A 24 6.68 -2.05 0.35
CA THR A 24 8.12 -1.99 0.12
C THR A 24 8.89 -2.57 1.30
N TYR A 25 8.52 -2.22 2.54
CA TYR A 25 9.11 -2.82 3.74
C TYR A 25 8.94 -4.34 3.78
N LEU A 26 7.78 -4.87 3.37
CA LEU A 26 7.54 -6.33 3.28
C LEU A 26 8.22 -7.00 2.08
N SER A 27 8.75 -6.21 1.13
CA SER A 27 9.35 -6.70 -0.13
C SER A 27 10.87 -6.84 -0.07
N VAL A 28 11.53 -6.20 0.89
CA VAL A 28 12.98 -6.37 1.11
C VAL A 28 13.28 -7.67 1.84
N ASP A 29 14.50 -8.18 1.65
CA ASP A 29 14.97 -9.40 2.33
C ASP A 29 14.96 -9.25 3.86
N ASP A 30 14.79 -10.37 4.56
CA ASP A 30 14.83 -10.43 6.03
C ASP A 30 16.10 -9.83 6.62
N SER A 31 17.24 -10.00 5.96
CA SER A 31 18.53 -9.43 6.36
C SER A 31 18.51 -7.90 6.34
N VAL A 32 17.81 -7.29 5.38
CA VAL A 32 17.60 -5.84 5.30
C VAL A 32 16.62 -5.40 6.37
N ARG A 33 15.48 -6.11 6.53
CA ARG A 33 14.47 -5.77 7.56
C ARG A 33 15.04 -5.74 8.98
N LYS A 34 15.95 -6.68 9.30
CA LYS A 34 16.63 -6.75 10.61
C LYS A 34 17.54 -5.55 10.90
N GLN A 35 17.93 -4.79 9.88
CA GLN A 35 18.73 -3.57 10.03
C GLN A 35 17.87 -2.31 10.19
N ILE A 36 16.55 -2.43 10.00
CA ILE A 36 15.62 -1.29 10.02
C ILE A 36 14.94 -1.18 11.38
N THR A 37 14.98 0.03 11.95
CA THR A 37 14.17 0.41 13.10
C THR A 37 12.96 1.22 12.63
N ILE A 38 11.74 0.77 12.95
CA ILE A 38 10.52 1.51 12.64
C ILE A 38 10.26 2.52 13.76
N TYR A 39 10.57 3.79 13.51
CA TYR A 39 10.29 4.88 14.45
C TYR A 39 8.81 5.29 14.49
N LYS A 40 8.12 5.19 13.35
CA LYS A 40 6.69 5.49 13.23
C LYS A 40 6.07 4.60 12.15
N LYS A 41 4.91 4.03 12.45
CA LYS A 41 4.05 3.33 11.51
C LYS A 41 2.75 4.12 11.34
N GLY A 42 2.28 4.25 10.09
CA GLY A 42 1.00 4.86 9.80
C GLY A 42 -0.17 4.05 10.37
N SER A 43 -1.28 4.73 10.60
CA SER A 43 -2.56 4.19 11.06
C SER A 43 -3.63 4.31 9.97
N GLU A 44 -4.80 3.74 10.24
CA GLU A 44 -5.97 3.80 9.35
C GLU A 44 -6.76 5.11 9.48
N SER A 45 -6.32 6.05 10.33
CA SER A 45 -6.98 7.34 10.51
C SER A 45 -6.83 8.21 9.27
N ILE A 46 -7.93 8.81 8.80
CA ILE A 46 -7.91 9.81 7.72
C ILE A 46 -7.12 11.07 8.06
N TYR A 47 -6.80 11.27 9.35
CA TYR A 47 -5.99 12.38 9.84
C TYR A 47 -4.50 12.00 10.02
N ASP A 48 -4.12 10.76 9.75
CA ASP A 48 -2.72 10.34 9.84
C ASP A 48 -1.94 10.89 8.63
N PRO A 49 -0.89 11.72 8.84
CA PRO A 49 -0.08 12.23 7.73
C PRO A 49 0.70 11.13 7.00
N LEU A 50 0.80 9.92 7.56
CA LEU A 50 1.41 8.76 6.93
C LEU A 50 0.41 7.86 6.20
N LEU A 51 -0.88 8.23 6.16
CA LEU A 51 -1.86 7.51 5.37
C LEU A 51 -1.54 7.68 3.88
N VAL A 52 -1.49 6.56 3.16
CA VAL A 52 -1.25 6.54 1.71
C VAL A 52 -2.54 6.05 1.02
N PRO A 53 -3.49 6.94 0.68
CA PRO A 53 -4.76 6.53 0.11
C PRO A 53 -4.62 6.18 -1.37
N ALA A 54 -5.21 5.06 -1.78
CA ALA A 54 -5.34 4.68 -3.19
C ALA A 54 -6.75 5.01 -3.70
N HIS A 55 -6.83 5.65 -4.87
CA HIS A 55 -8.10 6.01 -5.51
C HIS A 55 -8.23 5.36 -6.87
N LEU A 56 -9.41 4.84 -7.19
CA LEU A 56 -9.77 4.43 -8.53
C LEU A 56 -10.34 5.64 -9.30
N LEU A 57 -9.76 5.93 -10.47
CA LEU A 57 -10.24 6.97 -11.36
C LEU A 57 -10.79 6.36 -12.65
N ILE A 58 -11.99 6.77 -13.04
CA ILE A 58 -12.58 6.42 -14.34
C ILE A 58 -12.44 7.63 -15.27
N SER A 59 -11.77 7.44 -16.41
CA SER A 59 -11.63 8.50 -17.40
C SER A 59 -13.00 8.88 -17.99
N SER A 60 -13.23 10.18 -18.18
CA SER A 60 -14.39 10.69 -18.93
C SER A 60 -14.43 10.21 -20.39
N ARG A 61 -13.30 9.72 -20.93
CA ARG A 61 -13.16 9.16 -22.28
C ARG A 61 -12.95 7.64 -22.27
N ALA A 62 -13.33 6.95 -21.19
CA ALA A 62 -13.14 5.51 -21.08
C ALA A 62 -13.91 4.76 -22.19
N LYS A 63 -13.18 4.01 -23.03
CA LYS A 63 -13.77 3.17 -24.10
C LYS A 63 -14.76 2.12 -23.58
N ASN A 64 -14.58 1.68 -22.32
CA ASN A 64 -15.43 0.70 -21.67
C ASN A 64 -15.96 1.24 -20.32
N ALA A 65 -16.54 2.45 -20.35
CA ALA A 65 -17.01 3.15 -19.15
C ALA A 65 -18.00 2.31 -18.32
N GLY A 66 -18.87 1.53 -18.96
CA GLY A 66 -19.82 0.66 -18.27
C GLY A 66 -19.13 -0.43 -17.44
N MET A 67 -18.11 -1.11 -17.99
CA MET A 67 -17.32 -2.09 -17.24
C MET A 67 -16.47 -1.42 -16.15
N ALA A 68 -15.88 -0.27 -16.44
CA ALA A 68 -15.10 0.49 -15.46
C ALA A 68 -15.96 0.87 -14.24
N LYS A 69 -17.22 1.28 -14.47
CA LYS A 69 -18.15 1.58 -13.39
C LYS A 69 -18.54 0.33 -12.59
N LYS A 70 -18.88 -0.79 -13.26
CA LYS A 70 -19.13 -2.06 -12.57
C LYS A 70 -17.95 -2.51 -11.72
N PHE A 71 -16.72 -2.31 -12.20
CA PHE A 71 -15.53 -2.61 -11.43
C PHE A 71 -15.38 -1.69 -10.22
N ALA A 72 -15.64 -0.39 -10.37
CA ALA A 72 -15.63 0.55 -9.24
C ALA A 72 -16.67 0.19 -8.17
N ASP A 73 -17.89 -0.15 -8.60
CA ASP A 73 -18.97 -0.56 -7.70
C ASP A 73 -18.61 -1.85 -6.96
N TRP A 74 -18.02 -2.84 -7.66
CA TRP A 74 -17.50 -4.05 -7.04
C TRP A 74 -16.35 -3.77 -6.07
N LEU A 75 -15.39 -2.94 -6.47
CA LEU A 75 -14.20 -2.59 -5.67
C LEU A 75 -14.59 -1.98 -4.33
N MET A 76 -15.62 -1.12 -4.31
CA MET A 76 -16.15 -0.51 -3.09
C MET A 76 -17.17 -1.39 -2.34
N SER A 77 -17.62 -2.49 -2.94
CA SER A 77 -18.49 -3.45 -2.26
C SER A 77 -17.76 -4.21 -1.15
N ARG A 78 -18.51 -4.87 -0.27
CA ARG A 78 -17.96 -5.76 0.75
C ARG A 78 -17.01 -6.82 0.16
N ALA A 79 -17.37 -7.44 -0.96
CA ALA A 79 -16.55 -8.48 -1.59
C ALA A 79 -15.23 -7.93 -2.13
N GLY A 80 -15.24 -6.76 -2.77
CA GLY A 80 -14.03 -6.10 -3.26
C GLY A 80 -13.10 -5.69 -2.11
N GLN A 81 -13.67 -5.10 -1.06
CA GLN A 81 -12.92 -4.71 0.14
C GLN A 81 -12.37 -5.91 0.94
N GLU A 82 -13.08 -7.04 0.96
CA GLU A 82 -12.60 -8.29 1.55
C GLU A 82 -11.36 -8.83 0.83
N VAL A 83 -11.31 -8.76 -0.50
CA VAL A 83 -10.11 -9.16 -1.27
C VAL A 83 -8.91 -8.29 -0.89
N ILE A 84 -9.11 -6.97 -0.75
CA ILE A 84 -8.05 -6.03 -0.34
C ILE A 84 -7.56 -6.36 1.08
N GLU A 85 -8.50 -6.47 2.03
CA GLU A 85 -8.21 -6.75 3.43
C GLU A 85 -7.53 -8.10 3.63
N GLN A 86 -7.84 -9.10 2.81
CA GLN A 86 -7.27 -10.44 2.89
C GLN A 86 -5.97 -10.59 2.09
N PHE A 87 -5.57 -9.60 1.30
CA PHE A 87 -4.31 -9.66 0.58
C PHE A 87 -3.13 -9.73 1.57
N ARG A 88 -2.25 -10.72 1.37
CA ARG A 88 -1.11 -10.99 2.23
C ARG A 88 0.17 -11.07 1.44
N LYS A 89 1.25 -10.54 2.02
CA LYS A 89 2.63 -10.73 1.55
C LYS A 89 3.45 -11.24 2.72
N ASN A 90 4.10 -12.39 2.55
CA ASN A 90 4.86 -13.05 3.63
C ASN A 90 4.03 -13.21 4.93
N GLY A 91 2.75 -13.59 4.78
CA GLY A 91 1.80 -13.76 5.89
C GLY A 91 1.30 -12.46 6.55
N GLN A 92 1.80 -11.30 6.13
CA GLN A 92 1.44 -9.98 6.68
C GLN A 92 0.38 -9.30 5.81
N GLN A 93 -0.55 -8.61 6.46
CA GLN A 93 -1.51 -7.72 5.78
C GLN A 93 -0.76 -6.55 5.14
N VAL A 94 -1.07 -6.27 3.88
CA VAL A 94 -0.43 -5.20 3.11
C VAL A 94 -1.31 -3.96 3.06
N TYR A 95 -2.60 -4.14 2.75
CA TYR A 95 -3.58 -3.07 2.60
C TYR A 95 -4.72 -3.24 3.59
N THR A 96 -5.34 -2.12 3.95
CA THR A 96 -6.54 -2.05 4.78
C THR A 96 -7.73 -1.68 3.89
N ARG A 97 -8.94 -1.81 4.42
CA ARG A 97 -10.14 -1.37 3.71
C ARG A 97 -10.11 0.15 3.50
N ALA A 98 -10.82 0.61 2.49
CA ALA A 98 -11.07 2.03 2.31
C ALA A 98 -11.74 2.59 3.58
N PRO A 99 -11.31 3.77 4.09
CA PRO A 99 -11.93 4.38 5.26
C PRO A 99 -13.42 4.64 5.05
N THR A 100 -14.23 4.30 6.04
CA THR A 100 -15.62 4.77 6.11
C THR A 100 -15.61 6.24 6.52
N ILE A 101 -16.14 7.11 5.66
CA ILE A 101 -16.34 8.54 5.94
C ILE A 101 -17.55 8.72 6.85
#